data_AF-A0A250X0I5-F1
#
_entry.id   AF-A0A250X0I5-F1
#
_cell.length_a   1.000
_cell.length_b   1.000
_cell.length_c   1.000
_cell.angle_alpha   90.00
_cell.angle_beta   90.00
_cell.angle_gamma   90.00
#
_symmetry.space_group_name_H-M   'P 1'
#
loop_
_entity.id
_entity.type
_entity.pdbx_description
1 polymer ?
#
loop_
_entity_poly.entity_id
_entity_poly.type
_entity_poly.pdbx_seq_one_letter_code
_entity_poly.pdbx_strand_id
1 'polypeptide(L)'
;MGDCPFCHRVLLTLQYKGIPFKKEYIDLSAPRPQWLLDISGGKVPVLKIGTSDVGEHFLLPDSDKIVVYLEEKFPEPSMLSSAPQGMTSKIFPAFRQYLAAGSPEELETKKAQLLAELVAINEYLSAPGKGPLFGGLHLDAEDAAFAPKLYHILVACQPKGFVLPLELAALWRYMGFVQTLPAWQDVDYGSLKILEGWSKKH
;
A
#
# COMPACT_ATOMS: atom_id res chain seq x y z
N MET A 1 -13.27 -6.54 6.30
CA MET A 1 -12.09 -5.74 5.91
C MET A 1 -11.94 -5.83 4.40
N GLY A 2 -11.73 -4.71 3.71
CA GLY A 2 -11.46 -4.70 2.27
C GLY A 2 -9.97 -4.89 1.97
N ASP A 3 -9.61 -4.95 0.69
CA ASP A 3 -8.26 -5.16 0.16
C ASP A 3 -7.60 -3.83 -0.31
N CYS A 4 -8.01 -2.67 0.20
CA CYS A 4 -7.50 -1.41 -0.35
C CYS A 4 -6.04 -1.14 0.08
N PRO A 5 -5.06 -1.11 -0.85
CA PRO A 5 -3.65 -0.90 -0.48
C PRO A 5 -3.40 0.51 0.06
N PHE A 6 -4.20 1.51 -0.34
CA PHE A 6 -4.11 2.87 0.20
C PHE A 6 -4.65 2.97 1.62
N CYS A 7 -5.67 2.18 1.97
CA CYS A 7 -6.12 2.07 3.36
C CYS A 7 -5.08 1.32 4.20
N HIS A 8 -4.48 0.26 3.64
CA HIS A 8 -3.44 -0.51 4.31
C HIS A 8 -2.23 0.36 4.66
N ARG A 9 -1.80 1.25 3.75
CA ARG A 9 -0.75 2.25 4.05
C ARG A 9 -1.04 3.04 5.33
N VAL A 10 -2.24 3.64 5.41
CA VAL A 10 -2.63 4.44 6.59
C VAL A 10 -2.72 3.58 7.85
N LEU A 11 -3.30 2.39 7.73
CA LEU A 11 -3.39 1.45 8.85
C LEU A 11 -2.02 1.02 9.36
N LEU A 12 -1.08 0.72 8.46
CA LEU A 12 0.29 0.35 8.82
C LEU A 12 1.01 1.52 9.50
N THR A 13 0.86 2.74 8.99
CA THR A 13 1.40 3.95 9.65
C THR A 13 0.83 4.14 11.05
N LEU A 14 -0.48 4.01 11.24
CA LEU A 14 -1.11 4.13 12.56
C LEU A 14 -0.63 3.05 13.53
N GLN A 15 -0.55 1.79 13.07
CA GLN A 15 -0.07 0.67 13.88
C GLN A 15 1.40 0.85 14.28
N TYR A 16 2.27 1.16 13.31
CA TYR A 16 3.70 1.33 13.58
C TYR A 16 3.95 2.46 14.57
N LYS A 17 3.19 3.55 14.49
CA LYS A 17 3.27 4.67 15.43
C LYS A 17 2.58 4.43 16.77
N GLY A 18 1.89 3.29 16.94
CA GLY A 18 1.15 3.00 18.17
C GLY A 18 -0.01 3.96 18.43
N ILE A 19 -0.57 4.58 17.40
CA ILE A 19 -1.66 5.55 17.53
C ILE A 19 -2.97 4.77 17.65
N PRO A 20 -3.77 4.95 18.73
CA PRO A 20 -5.07 4.30 18.83
C PRO A 20 -6.04 4.78 17.74
N PHE A 21 -6.72 3.86 17.08
CA PHE A 21 -7.73 4.18 16.06
C PHE A 21 -8.89 3.20 16.07
N LYS A 22 -10.00 3.63 15.48
CA LYS A 22 -11.16 2.78 15.18
C LYS A 22 -11.33 2.68 13.68
N LYS A 23 -11.55 1.47 13.18
CA LYS A 23 -11.88 1.22 11.76
C LYS A 23 -13.38 1.38 11.56
N GLU A 24 -13.76 2.20 10.58
CA GLU A 24 -15.11 2.25 10.04
C GLU A 24 -15.07 1.80 8.58
N TYR A 25 -15.92 0.83 8.24
CA TYR A 25 -15.93 0.22 6.91
C TYR A 25 -17.02 0.86 6.05
N ILE A 26 -16.64 1.25 4.83
CA ILE A 26 -17.57 1.71 3.80
C ILE A 26 -17.77 0.57 2.80
N ASP A 27 -19.02 0.19 2.56
CA ASP A 27 -19.37 -0.71 1.48
C ASP A 27 -19.25 0.02 0.14
N LEU A 28 -18.26 -0.37 -0.66
CA LEU A 28 -18.02 0.20 -1.98
C LEU A 28 -18.84 -0.49 -3.09
N SER A 29 -19.61 -1.52 -2.77
CA SER A 29 -20.55 -2.18 -3.69
C SER A 29 -21.93 -1.52 -3.73
N ALA A 30 -22.24 -0.70 -2.73
CA ALA A 30 -23.43 0.12 -2.65
C ALA A 30 -23.15 1.58 -3.08
N PRO A 31 -24.20 2.38 -3.37
CA PRO A 31 -24.04 3.82 -3.54
C PRO A 31 -23.31 4.45 -2.35
N ARG A 32 -22.29 5.25 -2.65
CA ARG A 32 -21.44 5.84 -1.62
C ARG A 32 -22.21 6.90 -0.83
N PRO A 33 -22.02 7.00 0.50
CA PRO A 33 -22.62 8.07 1.29
C PRO A 33 -22.27 9.45 0.74
N GLN A 34 -23.22 10.39 0.76
CA GLN A 34 -23.03 11.72 0.17
C GLN A 34 -21.84 12.46 0.78
N TRP A 35 -21.67 12.40 2.10
CA TRP A 35 -20.53 13.04 2.78
C TRP A 35 -19.16 12.55 2.27
N LEU A 36 -19.07 11.27 1.84
CA LEU A 36 -17.84 10.71 1.31
C LEU A 36 -17.60 11.18 -0.13
N LEU A 37 -18.68 11.33 -0.91
CA LEU A 37 -18.62 11.92 -2.25
C LEU A 37 -18.12 13.37 -2.16
N ASP A 38 -18.68 14.15 -1.25
CA ASP A 38 -18.36 15.57 -1.10
C ASP A 38 -16.88 15.79 -0.72
N ILE A 39 -16.33 14.92 0.13
CA ILE A 39 -14.97 15.13 0.65
C ILE A 39 -13.87 14.47 -0.17
N SER A 40 -14.12 13.31 -0.77
CA SER A 40 -13.07 12.51 -1.41
C SER A 40 -13.45 12.01 -2.80
N GLY A 41 -14.60 12.44 -3.35
CA GLY A 41 -15.18 11.83 -4.54
C GLY A 41 -15.54 10.36 -4.30
N GLY A 42 -15.87 9.99 -3.06
CA GLY A 42 -16.23 8.64 -2.67
C GLY A 42 -15.04 7.73 -2.36
N LYS A 43 -13.80 8.23 -2.42
CA LYS A 43 -12.59 7.42 -2.24
C LYS A 43 -12.26 7.21 -0.76
N VAL A 44 -11.59 6.10 -0.48
CA VAL A 44 -10.99 5.78 0.82
C VAL A 44 -9.47 5.62 0.63
N PRO A 45 -8.64 5.86 1.67
CA PRO A 45 -9.00 6.17 3.06
C PRO A 45 -9.45 7.62 3.28
N VAL A 46 -10.19 7.82 4.38
CA VAL A 46 -10.46 9.12 5.01
C VAL A 46 -10.17 8.98 6.50
N LEU A 47 -9.32 9.86 7.05
CA LEU A 47 -9.03 9.91 8.47
C LEU A 47 -9.96 10.94 9.13
N LYS A 48 -10.71 10.51 10.14
CA LYS A 48 -11.51 11.40 10.99
C LYS A 48 -10.71 11.74 12.23
N ILE A 49 -10.50 13.03 12.48
CA ILE A 49 -9.64 13.55 13.55
C ILE A 49 -10.47 14.46 14.45
N GLY A 50 -10.46 14.19 15.75
CA GLY A 50 -11.26 14.88 16.76
C GLY A 50 -11.85 13.91 17.78
N THR A 51 -12.20 14.41 18.97
CA THR A 51 -12.88 13.62 19.99
C THR A 51 -14.39 13.68 19.78
N SER A 52 -15.10 12.57 19.99
CA SER A 52 -16.56 12.52 19.93
C SER A 52 -17.25 13.52 20.88
N ASP A 53 -16.53 13.95 21.92
CA ASP A 53 -17.10 14.61 23.09
C ASP A 53 -17.15 16.13 22.97
N VAL A 54 -16.41 16.72 22.02
CA VAL A 54 -16.28 18.19 21.86
C VAL A 54 -16.87 18.68 20.54
N GLY A 55 -17.55 17.81 19.78
CA GLY A 55 -18.34 18.16 18.59
C GLY A 55 -17.52 18.53 17.33
N GLU A 56 -16.29 18.99 17.49
CA GLU A 56 -15.40 19.33 16.36
C GLU A 56 -14.62 18.10 15.89
N HIS A 57 -14.87 17.71 14.65
CA HIS A 57 -14.03 16.77 13.94
C HIS A 57 -13.76 17.31 12.54
N PHE A 58 -12.58 17.03 12.03
CA PHE A 58 -12.29 17.23 10.62
C PHE A 58 -12.00 15.89 9.96
N LEU A 59 -12.28 15.85 8.67
CA LEU A 59 -12.09 14.68 7.84
C LEU A 59 -10.96 14.99 6.86
N LEU A 60 -9.98 14.10 6.78
CA LEU A 60 -8.81 14.22 5.93
C LEU A 60 -8.80 13.05 4.94
N PRO A 61 -9.17 13.27 3.67
CA PRO A 61 -9.03 12.26 2.64
C PRO A 61 -7.58 12.17 2.13
N ASP A 62 -7.31 11.17 1.30
CA ASP A 62 -6.03 10.95 0.60
C ASP A 62 -4.93 10.37 1.50
N SER A 63 -4.50 9.14 1.17
CA SER A 63 -3.46 8.45 1.95
C SER A 63 -2.14 9.21 1.99
N ASP A 64 -1.78 9.98 0.95
CA ASP A 64 -0.56 10.77 0.94
C ASP A 64 -0.63 11.91 1.97
N LYS A 65 -1.76 12.61 2.03
CA LYS A 65 -1.98 13.70 3.00
C LYS A 65 -2.11 13.17 4.42
N ILE A 66 -2.78 12.04 4.59
CA ILE A 66 -2.97 11.41 5.90
C ILE A 66 -1.64 11.03 6.53
N VAL A 67 -0.75 10.34 5.83
CA VAL A 67 0.52 9.90 6.45
C VAL A 67 1.46 11.07 6.74
N VAL A 68 1.44 12.13 5.93
CA VAL A 68 2.18 13.38 6.21
C VAL A 68 1.64 14.03 7.48
N TYR A 69 0.31 14.18 7.59
CA TYR A 69 -0.31 14.70 8.81
C TYR A 69 0.05 13.88 10.06
N LEU A 70 0.04 12.54 9.95
CA LEU A 70 0.39 11.66 11.06
C LEU A 70 1.85 11.80 11.47
N GLU A 71 2.78 11.95 10.52
CA GLU A 71 4.20 12.22 10.82
C GLU A 71 4.38 13.58 11.51
N GLU A 72 3.74 14.64 11.02
CA GLU A 72 3.81 15.98 11.62
C GLU A 72 3.23 16.01 13.04
N LYS A 73 2.11 15.30 13.26
CA LYS A 73 1.41 15.30 14.55
C LYS A 73 2.04 14.34 15.57
N PHE A 74 2.60 13.23 15.11
CA PHE A 74 3.21 12.17 15.91
C PHE A 74 4.59 11.83 15.32
N PRO A 75 5.61 12.67 15.56
CA PRO A 75 6.92 12.53 14.94
C PRO A 75 7.68 11.28 15.39
N GLU A 76 7.32 10.69 16.53
CA GLU A 76 7.97 9.49 17.06
C GLU A 76 7.01 8.30 17.13
N PRO A 77 7.43 7.09 16.69
CA PRO A 77 8.65 6.82 15.93
C PRO A 77 8.60 7.46 14.54
N SER A 78 9.72 8.03 14.08
CA SER A 78 9.78 8.66 12.76
C SER A 78 9.61 7.64 11.64
N MET A 79 8.88 8.03 10.59
CA MET A 79 8.72 7.27 9.34
C MET A 79 9.30 8.03 8.14
N LEU A 80 10.18 9.00 8.35
CA LEU A 80 10.84 9.71 7.26
C LEU A 80 11.69 8.72 6.44
N SER A 81 11.47 8.71 5.12
CA SER A 81 12.22 7.84 4.22
C SER A 81 13.43 8.55 3.63
N SER A 82 14.53 7.79 3.49
CA SER A 82 15.70 8.18 2.70
C SER A 82 15.61 7.72 1.24
N ALA A 83 14.52 7.06 0.85
CA ALA A 83 14.27 6.69 -0.54
C ALA A 83 14.04 7.94 -1.39
N PRO A 84 14.52 7.96 -2.65
CA PRO A 84 14.16 8.98 -3.60
C PRO A 84 12.64 9.16 -3.68
N GLN A 85 12.18 10.40 -3.61
CA GLN A 85 10.75 10.72 -3.62
C GLN A 85 10.07 10.11 -4.85
N GLY A 86 9.02 9.32 -4.61
CA GLY A 86 8.23 8.72 -5.68
C GLY A 86 8.85 7.48 -6.32
N MET A 87 9.89 6.90 -5.72
CA MET A 87 10.53 5.65 -6.19
C MET A 87 9.51 4.55 -6.47
N THR A 88 8.52 4.34 -5.61
CA THR A 88 7.50 3.29 -5.78
C THR A 88 6.18 3.82 -6.36
N SER A 89 6.13 5.06 -6.84
CA SER A 89 4.88 5.70 -7.28
C SER A 89 4.27 5.04 -8.54
N LYS A 90 5.12 4.53 -9.44
CA LYS A 90 4.72 3.95 -10.73
C LYS A 90 4.31 2.49 -10.65
N ILE A 91 4.63 1.78 -9.56
CA ILE A 91 4.40 0.34 -9.46
C ILE A 91 2.92 -0.02 -9.53
N PHE A 92 2.06 0.75 -8.86
CA PHE A 92 0.62 0.45 -8.82
C PHE A 92 -0.10 0.75 -10.14
N PRO A 93 0.19 1.87 -10.84
CA PRO A 93 -0.21 2.05 -12.23
C PRO A 93 0.24 0.91 -13.16
N ALA A 94 1.51 0.50 -13.10
CA ALA A 94 2.04 -0.58 -13.94
C ALA A 94 1.33 -1.91 -13.66
N PHE A 95 1.13 -2.23 -12.38
CA PHE A 95 0.35 -3.38 -11.93
C PHE A 95 -1.08 -3.38 -12.48
N ARG A 96 -1.79 -2.25 -12.38
CA ARG A 96 -3.16 -2.13 -12.91
C ARG A 96 -3.21 -2.31 -14.42
N GLN A 97 -2.23 -1.78 -15.14
CA GLN A 97 -2.14 -1.96 -16.59
C GLN A 97 -1.88 -3.42 -16.96
N TYR A 98 -1.03 -4.12 -16.21
CA TYR A 98 -0.82 -5.56 -16.40
C TYR A 98 -2.10 -6.37 -16.20
N LEU A 99 -2.88 -6.10 -15.14
CA LEU A 99 -4.15 -6.78 -14.93
C LEU A 99 -5.19 -6.45 -16.01
N ALA A 100 -5.20 -5.21 -16.50
CA ALA A 100 -6.13 -4.76 -17.54
C ALA A 100 -5.77 -5.22 -18.96
N ALA A 101 -4.59 -5.81 -19.17
CA ALA A 101 -4.16 -6.24 -20.49
C ALA A 101 -5.15 -7.24 -21.11
N GLY A 102 -5.58 -6.95 -22.34
CA GLY A 102 -6.64 -7.67 -23.06
C GLY A 102 -6.14 -8.65 -24.13
N SER A 103 -4.86 -8.61 -24.48
CA SER A 103 -4.24 -9.51 -25.47
C SER A 103 -2.90 -10.09 -24.96
N PRO A 104 -2.41 -11.20 -25.53
CA PRO A 104 -1.10 -11.74 -25.17
C PRO A 104 0.07 -10.77 -25.41
N GLU A 105 0.04 -10.01 -26.51
CA GLU A 105 1.07 -9.01 -26.83
C GLU A 105 1.07 -7.85 -25.84
N GLU A 106 -0.12 -7.36 -25.47
CA GLU A 106 -0.26 -6.32 -24.45
C GLU A 106 0.19 -6.85 -23.09
N LEU A 107 -0.17 -8.09 -22.74
CA LEU A 107 0.20 -8.71 -21.48
C LEU A 107 1.72 -8.78 -21.31
N GLU A 108 2.46 -9.22 -22.33
CA GLU A 108 3.92 -9.27 -22.29
C GLU A 108 4.54 -7.86 -22.19
N THR A 109 3.99 -6.89 -22.93
CA THR A 109 4.42 -5.49 -22.85
C THR A 109 4.22 -4.92 -21.44
N LYS A 110 3.04 -5.13 -20.84
CA LYS A 110 2.72 -4.64 -19.49
C LYS A 110 3.47 -5.39 -18.41
N LYS A 111 3.75 -6.67 -18.61
CA LYS A 111 4.62 -7.48 -17.75
C LYS A 111 6.03 -6.91 -17.72
N ALA A 112 6.61 -6.59 -18.89
CA ALA A 112 7.93 -5.98 -18.98
C ALA A 112 7.98 -4.62 -18.26
N GLN A 113 6.93 -3.79 -18.40
CA GLN A 113 6.81 -2.51 -17.69
C GLN A 113 6.73 -2.69 -16.17
N LEU A 114 5.91 -3.64 -15.69
CA LEU A 114 5.83 -3.96 -14.27
C LEU A 114 7.16 -4.48 -13.72
N LEU A 115 7.85 -5.36 -14.46
CA LEU A 115 9.15 -5.90 -14.08
C LEU A 115 10.22 -4.82 -14.03
N ALA A 116 10.24 -3.86 -14.96
CA ALA A 116 11.20 -2.76 -14.94
C ALA A 116 11.11 -1.94 -13.64
N GLU A 117 9.89 -1.65 -13.16
CA GLU A 117 9.68 -0.96 -11.89
C GLU A 117 10.14 -1.82 -10.69
N LEU A 118 9.86 -3.13 -10.70
CA LEU A 118 10.32 -4.06 -9.66
C LEU A 118 11.86 -4.19 -9.64
N VAL A 119 12.50 -4.21 -10.80
CA VAL A 119 13.97 -4.26 -10.94
C VAL A 119 14.58 -3.02 -10.30
N ALA A 120 14.09 -1.83 -10.63
CA ALA A 120 14.60 -0.58 -10.06
C ALA A 120 14.50 -0.54 -8.53
N ILE A 121 13.38 -1.02 -7.97
CA ILE A 121 13.19 -1.11 -6.52
C ILE A 121 14.12 -2.17 -5.91
N ASN A 122 14.25 -3.33 -6.55
CA ASN A 122 15.15 -4.39 -6.11
C ASN A 122 16.62 -3.93 -6.08
N GLU A 123 17.06 -3.18 -7.09
CA GLU A 123 18.41 -2.61 -7.16
C GLU A 123 18.64 -1.63 -6.00
N TYR A 124 17.67 -0.76 -5.71
CA TYR A 124 17.76 0.14 -4.57
C TYR A 124 17.90 -0.61 -3.24
N LEU A 125 17.07 -1.62 -2.99
CA LEU A 125 17.12 -2.44 -1.77
C LEU A 125 18.34 -3.36 -1.70
N SER A 126 19.03 -3.59 -2.83
CA SER A 126 20.26 -4.40 -2.88
C SER A 126 21.52 -3.57 -2.67
N ALA A 127 21.44 -2.24 -2.66
CA ALA A 127 22.60 -1.39 -2.51
C ALA A 127 23.32 -1.61 -1.15
N PRO A 128 24.67 -1.49 -1.11
CA PRO A 128 25.42 -1.65 0.13
C PRO A 128 24.92 -0.73 1.24
N GLY A 129 24.83 -1.27 2.47
CA GLY A 129 24.36 -0.52 3.63
C GLY A 129 22.83 -0.40 3.76
N LYS A 130 22.06 -0.97 2.84
CA LYS A 130 20.61 -1.10 2.99
C LYS A 130 20.24 -2.23 3.94
N GLY A 131 19.18 -2.02 4.71
CA GLY A 131 18.54 -3.06 5.52
C GLY A 131 17.48 -3.83 4.73
N PRO A 132 16.71 -4.71 5.40
CA PRO A 132 15.60 -5.43 4.78
C PRO A 132 14.44 -4.55 4.30
N LEU A 133 14.34 -3.30 4.79
CA LEU A 133 13.31 -2.31 4.47
C LEU A 133 13.90 -1.04 3.84
N PHE A 134 13.05 -0.16 3.31
CA PHE A 134 13.50 1.18 2.87
C PHE A 134 14.07 2.00 4.05
N GLY A 135 13.44 1.88 5.23
CA GLY A 135 13.92 2.46 6.49
C GLY A 135 15.02 1.65 7.19
N GLY A 136 15.69 0.74 6.47
CA GLY A 136 16.72 -0.13 7.05
C GLY A 136 16.10 -1.26 7.87
N LEU A 137 16.12 -1.14 9.21
CA LEU A 137 15.51 -2.10 10.13
C LEU A 137 14.12 -1.67 10.62
N HIS A 138 13.71 -0.46 10.28
CA HIS A 138 12.48 0.18 10.74
C HIS A 138 11.57 0.45 9.55
N LEU A 139 10.25 0.43 9.77
CA LEU A 139 9.30 0.84 8.74
C LEU A 139 9.42 2.35 8.51
N ASP A 140 9.47 2.76 7.25
CA ASP A 140 9.32 4.15 6.85
C ASP A 140 8.06 4.37 5.99
N ALA A 141 7.86 5.62 5.56
CA ALA A 141 6.72 6.00 4.75
C ALA A 141 6.72 5.37 3.35
N GLU A 142 7.89 5.05 2.78
CA GLU A 142 8.01 4.37 1.50
C GLU A 142 7.64 2.89 1.66
N ASP A 143 8.05 2.25 2.77
CA ASP A 143 7.59 0.90 3.12
C ASP A 143 6.08 0.82 3.22
N ALA A 144 5.47 1.75 3.96
CA ALA A 144 4.02 1.80 4.12
C ALA A 144 3.29 2.05 2.79
N ALA A 145 3.91 2.78 1.86
CA ALA A 145 3.36 3.00 0.53
C ALA A 145 3.53 1.79 -0.39
N PHE A 146 4.65 1.07 -0.29
CA PHE A 146 5.05 0.03 -1.23
C PHE A 146 4.56 -1.37 -0.83
N ALA A 147 4.75 -1.78 0.42
CA ALA A 147 4.48 -3.16 0.84
C ALA A 147 3.05 -3.63 0.54
N PRO A 148 1.98 -2.84 0.78
CA PRO A 148 0.64 -3.24 0.39
C PRO A 148 0.49 -3.42 -1.12
N LYS A 149 1.14 -2.59 -1.94
CA LYS A 149 1.08 -2.70 -3.41
C LYS A 149 1.83 -3.94 -3.90
N LEU A 150 3.01 -4.21 -3.33
CA LEU A 150 3.77 -5.43 -3.64
C LEU A 150 2.96 -6.68 -3.29
N TYR A 151 2.32 -6.70 -2.11
CA TYR A 151 1.46 -7.82 -1.72
C TYR A 151 0.33 -8.07 -2.73
N HIS A 152 -0.30 -7.00 -3.21
CA HIS A 152 -1.29 -7.09 -4.27
C HIS A 152 -0.74 -7.66 -5.57
N ILE A 153 0.45 -7.24 -6.00
CA ILE A 153 1.11 -7.76 -7.20
C ILE A 153 1.38 -9.25 -7.07
N LEU A 154 1.94 -9.67 -5.94
CA LEU A 154 2.31 -11.07 -5.69
C LEU A 154 1.12 -12.01 -5.62
N VAL A 155 -0.07 -11.50 -5.33
CA VAL A 155 -1.30 -12.31 -5.20
C VAL A 155 -2.20 -12.17 -6.42
N ALA A 156 -2.59 -10.95 -6.79
CA ALA A 156 -3.58 -10.70 -7.84
C ALA A 156 -3.05 -11.02 -9.24
N CYS A 157 -1.74 -11.01 -9.47
CA CYS A 157 -1.17 -11.33 -10.77
C CYS A 157 -0.96 -12.84 -11.00
N GLN A 158 -1.01 -13.67 -9.95
CA GLN A 158 -0.79 -15.13 -10.08
C GLN A 158 -1.75 -15.80 -11.07
N PRO A 159 -3.06 -15.49 -11.08
CA PRO A 159 -3.99 -16.07 -12.06
C PRO A 159 -3.64 -15.76 -13.52
N LYS A 160 -2.89 -14.68 -13.79
CA LYS A 160 -2.38 -14.32 -15.12
C LYS A 160 -0.97 -14.87 -15.39
N GLY A 161 -0.44 -15.73 -14.52
CA GLY A 161 0.85 -16.39 -14.68
C GLY A 161 2.06 -15.54 -14.30
N PHE A 162 1.86 -14.40 -13.62
CA PHE A 162 2.99 -13.63 -13.10
C PHE A 162 3.63 -14.35 -11.91
N VAL A 163 4.95 -14.47 -11.96
CA VAL A 163 5.79 -14.95 -10.85
C VAL A 163 6.92 -13.94 -10.69
N LEU A 164 7.17 -13.51 -9.45
CA LEU A 164 8.32 -12.65 -9.17
C LEU A 164 9.61 -13.43 -9.45
N PRO A 165 10.50 -12.95 -10.34
CA PRO A 165 11.74 -13.65 -10.64
C PRO A 165 12.59 -13.85 -9.37
N LEU A 166 13.28 -15.00 -9.27
CA LEU A 166 14.08 -15.35 -8.09
C LEU A 166 15.31 -14.45 -7.95
N GLU A 167 15.78 -13.91 -9.06
CA GLU A 167 16.91 -12.97 -9.15
C GLU A 167 16.58 -11.63 -8.45
N LEU A 168 15.29 -11.30 -8.28
CA LEU A 168 14.85 -10.15 -7.49
C LEU A 168 14.86 -10.49 -5.99
N ALA A 169 15.99 -11.01 -5.52
CA ALA A 169 16.16 -11.55 -4.17
C ALA A 169 15.92 -10.50 -3.07
N ALA A 170 16.18 -9.22 -3.31
CA ALA A 170 15.90 -8.19 -2.32
C ALA A 170 14.40 -8.00 -2.09
N LEU A 171 13.57 -8.12 -3.13
CA LEU A 171 12.12 -8.07 -2.98
C LEU A 171 11.56 -9.28 -2.23
N TRP A 172 12.14 -10.47 -2.43
CA TRP A 172 11.79 -11.65 -1.64
C TRP A 172 12.12 -11.48 -0.16
N ARG A 173 13.35 -11.03 0.15
CA ARG A 173 13.75 -10.71 1.53
C ARG A 173 12.87 -9.62 2.13
N TYR A 174 12.57 -8.58 1.35
CA TYR A 174 11.73 -7.46 1.75
C TYR A 174 10.34 -7.93 2.20
N MET A 175 9.61 -8.62 1.32
CA MET A 175 8.25 -9.06 1.63
C MET A 175 8.24 -10.08 2.79
N GLY A 176 9.23 -10.98 2.82
CA GLY A 176 9.41 -11.92 3.92
C GLY A 176 9.65 -11.21 5.25
N PHE A 177 10.44 -10.15 5.28
CA PHE A 177 10.68 -9.36 6.49
C PHE A 177 9.43 -8.58 6.91
N VAL A 178 8.79 -7.87 5.98
CA VAL A 178 7.55 -7.10 6.24
C VAL A 178 6.49 -7.98 6.92
N GLN A 179 6.29 -9.21 6.46
CA GLN A 179 5.27 -10.11 7.01
C GLN A 179 5.56 -10.61 8.43
N THR A 180 6.79 -10.44 8.92
CA THR A 180 7.14 -10.75 10.32
C THR A 180 6.87 -9.60 11.28
N LEU A 181 6.62 -8.39 10.77
CA LEU A 181 6.39 -7.21 11.61
C LEU A 181 5.02 -7.30 12.31
N PRO A 182 4.94 -7.07 13.63
CA PRO A 182 3.66 -7.02 14.34
C PRO A 182 2.69 -6.01 13.73
N ALA A 183 3.21 -4.83 13.37
CA ALA A 183 2.43 -3.78 12.73
C ALA A 183 1.77 -4.23 11.42
N TRP A 184 2.39 -5.15 10.65
CA TRP A 184 1.80 -5.75 9.46
C TRP A 184 0.74 -6.79 9.83
N GLN A 185 1.09 -7.72 10.74
CA GLN A 185 0.21 -8.83 11.14
C GLN A 185 -1.14 -8.33 11.68
N ASP A 186 -1.16 -7.20 12.38
CA ASP A 186 -2.38 -6.61 12.96
C ASP A 186 -3.34 -6.02 11.91
N VAL A 187 -2.88 -5.80 10.68
CA VAL A 187 -3.67 -5.17 9.60
C VAL A 187 -3.65 -5.96 8.30
N ASP A 188 -3.07 -7.15 8.28
CA ASP A 188 -3.11 -8.07 7.15
C ASP A 188 -4.56 -8.53 6.89
N TYR A 189 -5.07 -8.24 5.69
CA TYR A 189 -6.40 -8.67 5.24
C TYR A 189 -6.41 -10.04 4.55
N GLY A 190 -5.24 -10.63 4.31
CA GLY A 190 -5.08 -11.96 3.71
C GLY A 190 -5.21 -11.97 2.18
N SER A 191 -4.52 -12.94 1.56
CA SER A 191 -4.46 -13.12 0.11
C SER A 191 -5.83 -13.38 -0.53
N LEU A 192 -6.73 -14.09 0.17
CA LEU A 192 -8.09 -14.37 -0.33
C LEU A 192 -8.87 -13.09 -0.61
N LYS A 193 -8.75 -12.06 0.25
CA LYS A 193 -9.43 -10.78 0.05
C LYS A 193 -8.90 -10.02 -1.16
N ILE A 194 -7.61 -10.13 -1.44
CA ILE A 194 -7.01 -9.58 -2.66
C ILE A 194 -7.59 -10.29 -3.88
N LEU A 195 -7.58 -11.63 -3.90
CA LEU A 195 -8.11 -12.39 -5.03
C LEU A 195 -9.58 -12.04 -5.30
N GLU A 196 -10.43 -12.02 -4.27
CA GLU A 196 -11.83 -11.60 -4.36
C GLU A 196 -11.99 -10.14 -4.86
N GLY A 197 -11.11 -9.24 -4.43
CA GLY A 197 -11.16 -7.82 -4.76
C GLY A 197 -10.76 -7.51 -6.21
N TRP A 198 -9.90 -8.34 -6.81
CA TRP A 198 -9.42 -8.18 -8.19
C TRP A 198 -10.18 -9.04 -9.20
N SER A 199 -10.70 -10.21 -8.82
CA SER A 199 -11.51 -11.07 -9.70
C SER A 199 -12.85 -10.44 -10.12
N LYS A 200 -13.33 -9.44 -9.38
CA LYS A 200 -14.53 -8.67 -9.74
C LYS A 200 -14.27 -7.57 -10.77
N LYS A 201 -13.00 -7.28 -11.07
CA LYS A 201 -12.57 -6.12 -11.87
C LYS A 201 -11.95 -6.52 -13.21
N HIS A 202 -11.47 -7.74 -13.34
CA HIS A 202 -10.76 -8.31 -14.50
C HIS A 202 -11.01 -9.81 -14.57
#